data_AF-A0A8X7WQS5-F1
#
_entry.id   AF-A0A8X7WQS5-F1
#
_cell.length_a   1.000
_cell.length_b   1.000
_cell.length_c   1.000
_cell.angle_alpha   90.00
_cell.angle_beta   90.00
_cell.angle_gamma   90.00
#
_symmetry.space_group_name_H-M   'P 1'
#
loop_
_entity.id
_entity.type
_entity.pdbx_description
1 polymer ?
#
loop_
_entity_poly.entity_id
_entity_poly.type
_entity_poly.pdbx_seq_one_letter_code
_entity_poly.pdbx_strand_id
1 'polypeptide(L)'
;MVIGTLFGRRKGHVWFCVQHDRLSVKPLLLLELSITTSQLVHEMDSGLVRVALECPTRAELKSCSLKSVPVWAMFCNGKKSGFAVRRSASEETRVMLKRLESTTVGAGVLPCGSGSVEPDLDEVMYMRASYEHVVGSSDSESFHLINPDANSAQELSIFLLRTSS
;
A
#
# COMPACT_ATOMS: atom_id res chain seq x y z
N MET A 1 6.61 13.43 -5.67
CA MET A 1 6.16 12.14 -6.25
C MET A 1 6.95 11.01 -5.60
N VAL A 2 6.29 9.88 -5.36
CA VAL A 2 6.90 8.65 -4.81
C VAL A 2 6.45 7.45 -5.63
N ILE A 3 7.09 6.30 -5.45
CA ILE A 3 6.68 5.05 -6.08
C ILE A 3 5.92 4.23 -5.06
N GLY A 4 4.68 3.88 -5.39
CA GLY A 4 3.86 3.00 -4.58
C GLY A 4 3.76 1.63 -5.25
N THR A 5 3.91 0.58 -4.46
CA THR A 5 3.62 -0.80 -4.88
C THR A 5 2.57 -1.38 -3.95
N LEU A 6 1.40 -1.70 -4.50
CA LEU A 6 0.42 -2.57 -3.85
C LEU A 6 0.73 -4.00 -4.26
N PHE A 7 0.80 -4.93 -3.31
CA PHE A 7 1.05 -6.33 -3.63
C PHE A 7 0.39 -7.27 -2.63
N GLY A 8 0.17 -8.51 -3.04
CA GLY A 8 -0.43 -9.52 -2.16
C GLY A 8 -0.65 -10.84 -2.88
N ARG A 9 -0.80 -11.91 -2.09
CA ARG A 9 -1.21 -13.22 -2.61
C ARG A 9 -2.70 -13.21 -2.90
N ARG A 10 -3.16 -14.07 -3.81
CA ARG A 10 -4.57 -14.14 -4.23
C ARG A 10 -5.59 -14.24 -3.09
N LYS A 11 -5.28 -15.03 -2.07
CA LYS A 11 -6.12 -15.19 -0.86
C LYS A 11 -5.52 -14.51 0.38
N GLY A 12 -4.53 -13.64 0.20
CA GLY A 12 -3.80 -12.98 1.28
C GLY A 12 -4.20 -11.52 1.47
N HIS A 13 -3.60 -10.91 2.49
CA HIS A 13 -3.69 -9.49 2.76
C HIS A 13 -2.93 -8.67 1.71
N VAL A 14 -3.42 -7.45 1.46
CA VAL A 14 -2.75 -6.46 0.63
C VAL A 14 -1.66 -5.77 1.43
N TRP A 15 -0.55 -5.52 0.78
CA TRP A 15 0.56 -4.74 1.29
C TRP A 15 0.70 -3.46 0.47
N PHE A 16 0.87 -2.32 1.15
CA PHE A 16 1.19 -1.06 0.52
C PHE A 16 2.61 -0.65 0.87
N CYS A 17 3.46 -0.55 -0.14
CA CYS A 17 4.86 -0.17 -0.05
C CYS A 17 5.09 1.17 -0.73
N VAL A 18 5.80 2.09 -0.06
CA VAL A 18 6.21 3.38 -0.62
C VAL A 18 7.73 3.47 -0.68
N GLN A 19 8.27 3.77 -1.85
CA GLN A 19 9.69 3.96 -2.13
C GLN A 19 9.94 5.39 -2.64
N HIS A 20 11.06 5.99 -2.24
CA HIS A 20 11.50 7.27 -2.82
C HIS A 20 12.07 7.08 -4.23
N ASP A 21 12.84 6.00 -4.40
CA ASP A 21 13.51 5.62 -5.63
C ASP A 21 13.13 4.18 -5.99
N ARG A 22 12.93 3.91 -7.28
CA ARG A 22 12.61 2.57 -7.81
C ARG A 22 13.67 1.53 -7.48
N LEU A 23 14.93 1.97 -7.34
CA LEU A 23 16.09 1.14 -7.06
C LEU A 23 16.26 0.84 -5.56
N SER A 24 15.54 1.55 -4.69
CA SER A 24 15.67 1.38 -3.24
C SER A 24 14.90 0.16 -2.74
N VAL A 25 15.60 -0.89 -2.31
CA VAL A 25 14.98 -2.06 -1.66
C VAL A 25 14.48 -1.78 -0.24
N LYS A 26 14.82 -0.61 0.34
CA LYS A 26 14.34 -0.17 1.65
C LYS A 26 13.14 0.77 1.46
N PRO A 27 11.92 0.37 1.84
CA PRO A 27 10.76 1.24 1.73
C PRO A 27 10.76 2.32 2.81
N LEU A 28 10.20 3.49 2.47
CA LEU A 28 9.89 4.56 3.41
C LEU A 28 8.73 4.16 4.34
N LEU A 29 7.77 3.43 3.79
CA LEU A 29 6.57 2.96 4.46
C LEU A 29 6.20 1.59 3.90
N LEU A 30 5.91 0.64 4.78
CA LEU A 30 5.37 -0.66 4.43
C LEU A 30 4.24 -0.98 5.39
N LEU A 31 3.04 -1.15 4.85
CA LEU A 31 1.81 -1.39 5.58
C LEU A 31 1.18 -2.69 5.10
N GLU A 32 0.88 -3.56 6.05
CA GLU A 32 0.00 -4.71 5.85
C GLU A 32 -1.45 -4.24 6.10
N LEU A 33 -2.31 -4.31 5.09
CA LEU A 33 -3.71 -3.89 5.15
C LEU A 33 -4.61 -5.07 5.50
N SER A 34 -5.69 -4.84 6.24
CA SER A 34 -6.64 -5.92 6.59
C SER A 34 -7.47 -6.42 5.40
N ILE A 35 -7.55 -5.65 4.31
CA ILE A 35 -8.26 -6.07 3.10
C ILE A 35 -7.48 -7.16 2.37
N THR A 36 -8.22 -8.09 1.80
CA THR A 36 -7.67 -9.13 0.92
C THR A 36 -7.44 -8.60 -0.49
N THR A 37 -6.55 -9.23 -1.24
CA THR A 37 -6.32 -8.84 -2.64
C THR A 37 -7.58 -8.96 -3.49
N SER A 38 -8.42 -9.97 -3.26
CA SER A 38 -9.72 -10.10 -3.95
C SER A 38 -10.68 -8.95 -3.63
N GLN A 39 -10.72 -8.49 -2.38
CA GLN A 39 -11.55 -7.34 -2.00
C GLN A 39 -11.04 -6.06 -2.66
N LEU A 40 -9.74 -5.82 -2.66
CA LEU A 40 -9.17 -4.65 -3.33
C LEU A 40 -9.50 -4.65 -4.83
N VAL A 41 -9.32 -5.79 -5.52
CA VAL A 41 -9.63 -5.90 -6.94
C VAL A 41 -11.11 -5.61 -7.21
N HIS A 42 -12.01 -6.11 -6.36
CA HIS A 42 -13.44 -5.80 -6.46
C HIS A 42 -13.73 -4.30 -6.27
N GLU A 43 -13.12 -3.63 -5.29
CA GLU A 43 -13.27 -2.18 -5.11
C GLU A 43 -12.67 -1.41 -6.30
N MET A 44 -11.57 -1.90 -6.88
CA MET A 44 -10.92 -1.30 -8.05
C MET A 44 -11.77 -1.40 -9.32
N ASP A 45 -12.62 -2.41 -9.46
CA ASP A 45 -13.59 -2.57 -10.55
C ASP A 45 -14.69 -1.49 -10.51
N SER A 46 -15.01 -0.98 -9.32
CA SER A 46 -15.95 0.14 -9.15
C SER A 46 -15.39 1.50 -9.57
N GLY A 47 -14.09 1.58 -9.88
CA GLY A 47 -13.41 2.79 -10.34
C GLY A 47 -12.94 3.74 -9.25
N LEU A 48 -13.39 3.61 -8.00
CA LEU A 48 -12.98 4.49 -6.90
C LEU A 48 -12.58 3.70 -5.66
N VAL A 49 -11.34 3.87 -5.21
CA VAL A 49 -10.80 3.24 -4.01
C VAL A 49 -10.16 4.29 -3.10
N ARG A 50 -10.75 4.50 -1.93
CA ARG A 50 -10.25 5.40 -0.89
C ARG A 50 -9.98 4.59 0.38
N VAL A 51 -8.71 4.47 0.75
CA VAL A 51 -8.28 3.83 1.99
C VAL A 51 -7.89 4.89 2.99
N ALA A 52 -8.64 5.04 4.08
CA ALA A 52 -8.28 5.91 5.19
C ALA A 52 -7.70 5.07 6.33
N LEU A 53 -6.51 5.46 6.79
CA LEU A 53 -5.80 4.87 7.91
C LEU A 53 -5.77 5.89 9.03
N GLU A 54 -6.55 5.62 10.06
CA GLU A 54 -6.77 6.54 11.17
C GLU A 54 -6.06 6.04 12.42
N CYS A 55 -5.36 6.94 13.11
CA CYS A 55 -4.78 6.67 14.41
C CYS A 55 -5.29 7.71 15.42
N PRO A 56 -5.84 7.30 16.56
CA PRO A 56 -6.26 8.26 17.58
C PRO A 56 -5.04 9.01 18.12
N THR A 57 -5.24 10.31 18.34
CA THR A 57 -4.21 11.19 18.88
C THR A 57 -3.86 10.80 20.31
N ARG A 58 -2.78 10.04 20.49
CA ARG A 58 -2.18 9.76 21.82
C ARG A 58 -0.99 10.67 22.04
N ALA A 59 -0.75 11.10 23.28
CA ALA A 59 0.36 12.00 23.62
C ALA A 59 1.72 11.49 23.10
N GLU A 60 1.95 10.18 23.18
CA GLU A 60 3.16 9.50 22.69
C GLU A 60 3.31 9.52 21.16
N LEU A 61 2.19 9.61 20.44
CA LEU A 61 2.17 9.59 18.97
C LEU A 61 2.10 11.00 18.39
N LYS A 62 1.77 12.05 19.17
CA LYS A 62 1.65 13.44 18.67
C LYS A 62 2.92 13.95 17.99
N SER A 63 4.09 13.58 18.52
CA SER A 63 5.38 14.02 18.00
C SER A 63 6.01 13.07 16.98
N CYS A 64 5.45 11.86 16.80
CA CYS A 64 6.00 10.90 15.85
C CYS A 64 5.51 11.22 14.42
N SER A 65 6.37 10.97 13.42
CA SER A 65 5.93 10.99 12.02
C SER A 65 4.77 10.01 11.80
N LEU A 66 3.79 10.37 10.97
CA LEU A 66 2.68 9.48 10.61
C LEU A 66 3.20 8.16 10.08
N LYS A 67 4.21 8.17 9.21
CA LYS A 67 4.85 6.96 8.68
C LYS A 67 5.43 6.05 9.76
N SER A 68 5.60 6.55 10.99
CA SER A 68 6.10 5.78 12.13
C SER A 68 5.05 5.15 13.04
N VAL A 69 3.78 5.47 12.85
CA VAL A 69 2.68 4.89 13.63
C VAL A 69 2.60 3.37 13.35
N PRO A 70 2.58 2.53 14.39
CA PRO A 70 2.65 1.09 14.24
C PRO A 70 1.34 0.46 13.77
N VAL A 71 0.20 0.97 14.22
CA VAL A 71 -1.13 0.39 13.96
C VAL A 71 -2.12 1.50 13.64
N TRP A 72 -2.97 1.22 12.65
CA TRP A 72 -3.99 2.12 12.13
C TRP A 72 -5.34 1.43 12.09
N ALA A 73 -6.41 2.12 12.44
CA ALA A 73 -7.76 1.71 12.07
C ALA A 73 -7.95 1.96 10.58
N MET A 74 -8.40 0.95 9.83
CA MET A 74 -8.53 1.04 8.38
C MET A 74 -9.99 1.13 7.97
N PHE A 75 -10.26 2.10 7.10
CA PHE A 75 -11.53 2.29 6.43
C PHE A 75 -11.29 2.22 4.92
N CYS A 76 -12.10 1.44 4.21
CA CYS A 76 -12.07 1.35 2.76
C CYS A 76 -13.42 1.85 2.24
N ASN A 77 -13.41 2.87 1.39
CA ASN A 77 -14.62 3.50 0.84
C ASN A 77 -15.64 3.87 1.94
N GLY A 78 -15.16 4.39 3.07
CA GLY A 78 -15.96 4.79 4.23
C GLY A 78 -16.41 3.64 5.15
N LYS A 79 -16.16 2.38 4.79
CA LYS A 79 -16.50 1.21 5.61
C LYS A 79 -15.31 0.75 6.44
N LYS A 80 -15.51 0.61 7.76
CA LYS A 80 -14.48 0.07 8.66
C LYS A 80 -14.14 -1.36 8.25
N SER A 81 -12.90 -1.57 7.86
CA SER A 81 -12.43 -2.82 7.24
C SER A 81 -11.41 -3.59 8.10
N GLY A 82 -10.99 -3.00 9.22
CA GLY A 82 -10.10 -3.65 10.20
C GLY A 82 -8.97 -2.74 10.63
N PHE A 83 -7.75 -3.28 10.66
CA PHE A 83 -6.53 -2.54 10.98
C PHE A 83 -5.51 -2.62 9.84
N ALA A 84 -4.63 -1.64 9.74
CA ALA A 84 -3.40 -1.73 8.98
C ALA A 84 -2.21 -1.65 9.94
N VAL A 85 -1.16 -2.41 9.65
CA VAL A 85 -0.01 -2.52 10.54
C VAL A 85 1.27 -2.20 9.81
N ARG A 86 2.08 -1.33 10.40
CA ARG A 86 3.41 -1.01 9.90
C ARG A 86 4.34 -2.20 10.12
N ARG A 87 5.08 -2.55 9.08
CA ARG A 87 6.06 -3.65 9.10
C ARG A 87 7.42 -3.17 8.61
N SER A 88 8.45 -3.89 9.02
CA SER A 88 9.77 -3.79 8.41
C SER A 88 9.83 -4.68 7.18
N ALA A 89 10.54 -4.26 6.14
CA ALA A 89 10.70 -5.07 4.92
C ALA A 89 11.50 -6.34 5.23
N SER A 90 10.85 -7.49 5.07
CA SER A 90 11.47 -8.81 5.14
C SER A 90 12.39 -9.04 3.94
N GLU A 91 13.18 -10.11 3.97
CA GLU A 91 14.07 -10.44 2.86
C GLU A 91 13.28 -10.77 1.58
N GLU A 92 12.15 -11.47 1.72
CA GLU A 92 11.25 -11.78 0.60
C GLU A 92 10.70 -10.50 -0.04
N THR A 93 10.32 -9.52 0.80
CA THR A 93 9.84 -8.21 0.33
C THR A 93 10.94 -7.49 -0.43
N ARG A 94 12.18 -7.49 0.08
CA ARG A 94 13.32 -6.83 -0.57
C ARG A 94 13.67 -7.48 -1.91
N VAL A 95 13.67 -8.80 -1.98
CA VAL A 95 13.88 -9.56 -3.22
C VAL A 95 12.79 -9.23 -4.25
N MET A 96 11.53 -9.19 -3.83
CA MET A 96 10.42 -8.78 -4.70
C MET A 96 10.60 -7.33 -5.20
N LEU A 97 10.90 -6.38 -4.31
CA LEU A 97 11.13 -4.98 -4.70
C LEU A 97 12.30 -4.83 -5.68
N LYS A 98 13.36 -5.64 -5.52
CA LYS A 98 14.50 -5.69 -6.44
C LYS A 98 14.10 -6.20 -7.82
N ARG A 99 13.26 -7.24 -7.91
CA ARG A 99 12.73 -7.72 -9.21
C ARG A 99 11.92 -6.64 -9.94
N LEU A 100 11.30 -5.73 -9.21
CA LEU A 100 10.52 -4.62 -9.75
C LEU A 100 11.35 -3.36 -10.05
N GLU A 101 12.68 -3.39 -9.92
CA GLU A 101 13.54 -2.19 -10.10
C GLU A 101 13.46 -1.58 -11.50
N SER A 102 13.26 -2.43 -12.53
CA SER A 102 13.08 -2.02 -13.93
C SER A 102 11.65 -1.57 -14.25
N THR A 103 10.70 -1.82 -13.35
CA THR A 103 9.28 -1.47 -13.54
C THR A 103 8.99 -0.11 -12.93
N THR A 104 8.56 0.84 -13.75
CA THR A 104 8.16 2.18 -13.28
C THR A 104 6.66 2.22 -12.97
N VAL A 105 5.85 1.77 -13.92
CA VAL A 105 4.40 1.66 -13.80
C VAL A 105 3.99 0.33 -14.42
N GLY A 106 3.08 -0.40 -13.79
CA GLY A 106 2.54 -1.64 -14.30
C GLY A 106 1.90 -2.51 -13.23
N ALA A 107 1.03 -3.41 -13.65
CA ALA A 107 0.46 -4.47 -12.82
C ALA A 107 0.82 -5.84 -13.39
N GLY A 108 0.96 -6.85 -12.53
CA GLY A 108 1.33 -8.18 -12.96
C GLY A 108 1.39 -9.19 -11.82
N VAL A 109 1.88 -10.38 -12.15
CA VAL A 109 2.09 -11.47 -11.20
C VAL A 109 3.57 -11.82 -11.16
N LEU A 110 4.13 -11.89 -9.95
CA LEU A 110 5.47 -12.37 -9.71
C LEU A 110 5.40 -13.81 -9.19
N PRO A 111 6.17 -14.75 -9.77
CA PRO A 111 6.35 -16.06 -9.17
C PRO A 111 7.15 -15.89 -7.88
N CYS A 112 6.59 -16.28 -6.75
CA CYS A 112 7.37 -16.46 -5.54
C CYS A 112 8.29 -17.67 -5.76
N GLY A 113 9.48 -17.65 -5.18
CA GLY A 113 10.55 -18.61 -5.51
C GLY A 113 10.44 -19.95 -4.80
N SER A 114 9.27 -20.31 -4.27
CA SER A 114 9.09 -21.54 -3.50
C SER A 114 8.69 -22.64 -4.47
N GLY A 115 9.48 -23.71 -4.57
CA GLY A 115 9.15 -24.90 -5.37
C GLY A 115 7.94 -25.69 -4.85
N SER A 116 6.91 -25.01 -4.33
CA SER A 116 5.68 -25.59 -3.85
C SER A 116 4.83 -26.08 -5.01
N VAL A 117 4.21 -27.24 -4.82
CA VAL A 117 3.48 -28.01 -5.83
C VAL A 117 2.12 -27.39 -6.20
N GLU A 118 1.73 -26.32 -5.50
CA GLU A 118 0.45 -25.62 -5.64
C GLU A 118 0.71 -24.23 -6.25
N PRO A 119 0.54 -24.05 -7.58
CA PRO A 119 0.91 -22.80 -8.27
C PRO A 119 0.16 -21.57 -7.72
N ASP A 120 -1.05 -21.78 -7.21
CA ASP A 120 -1.98 -20.75 -6.77
C ASP A 120 -1.63 -20.12 -5.38
N LEU A 121 -0.72 -20.74 -4.63
CA LEU A 121 -0.26 -20.27 -3.31
C LEU A 121 1.04 -19.46 -3.40
N ASP A 122 1.76 -19.59 -4.51
CA ASP A 122 3.09 -19.01 -4.67
C ASP A 122 3.12 -17.81 -5.63
N GLU A 123 1.97 -17.34 -6.10
CA GLU A 123 1.88 -16.14 -6.93
C GLU A 123 1.60 -14.89 -6.12
N VAL A 124 2.42 -13.85 -6.34
CA VAL A 124 2.23 -12.52 -5.76
C VAL A 124 1.77 -11.57 -6.85
N MET A 125 0.53 -11.10 -6.75
CA MET A 125 0.05 -10.01 -7.58
C MET A 125 0.65 -8.69 -7.10
N TYR A 126 0.98 -7.81 -8.04
CA TYR A 126 1.42 -6.47 -7.73
C TYR A 126 0.83 -5.45 -8.69
N MET A 127 0.68 -4.22 -8.20
CA MET A 127 0.46 -3.01 -8.98
C MET A 127 1.46 -1.97 -8.49
N ARG A 128 2.28 -1.47 -9.40
CA ARG A 128 3.29 -0.45 -9.15
C ARG A 128 2.99 0.78 -9.97
N ALA A 129 3.05 1.94 -9.35
CA ALA A 129 2.77 3.21 -10.02
C ALA A 129 3.44 4.37 -9.30
N SER A 130 3.39 5.53 -9.97
CA SER A 130 3.74 6.81 -9.35
C SER A 130 2.57 7.31 -8.51
N TYR A 131 2.88 7.82 -7.32
CA TYR A 131 1.91 8.46 -6.44
C TYR A 131 2.32 9.90 -6.17
N GLU A 132 1.34 10.78 -6.19
CA GLU A 132 1.46 12.10 -5.62
C GLU A 132 1.40 11.96 -4.10
N HIS A 133 2.50 12.31 -3.43
CA HIS A 133 2.56 12.31 -1.97
C HIS A 133 2.31 13.74 -1.50
N VAL A 134 1.18 13.95 -0.82
CA VAL A 134 0.75 15.24 -0.31
C VAL A 134 0.86 15.22 1.21
N VAL A 135 1.55 16.21 1.76
CA VAL A 135 1.65 16.42 3.21
C VAL A 135 0.75 17.58 3.57
N GLY A 136 -0.39 17.30 4.19
CA GLY A 136 -1.34 18.34 4.62
C GLY A 136 -0.90 19.01 5.92
N SER A 137 -0.54 18.21 6.93
CA SER A 137 -0.05 18.69 8.23
C SER A 137 0.80 17.61 8.92
N SER A 138 1.22 17.86 10.17
CA SER A 138 1.79 16.84 11.05
C SER A 138 0.88 15.63 11.28
N ASP A 139 -0.43 15.82 11.05
CA ASP A 139 -1.50 14.89 11.37
C ASP A 139 -2.20 14.36 10.12
N SER A 140 -1.80 14.79 8.92
CA SER A 140 -2.39 14.36 7.66
C SER A 140 -1.37 14.23 6.53
N GLU A 141 -1.28 13.03 5.96
CA GLU A 141 -0.55 12.73 4.72
C GLU A 141 -1.43 11.89 3.79
N SER A 142 -1.29 12.05 2.48
CA SER A 142 -2.01 11.25 1.50
C SER A 142 -1.15 10.86 0.30
N PHE A 143 -1.53 9.75 -0.32
CA PHE A 143 -0.91 9.19 -1.52
C PHE A 143 -2.00 9.00 -2.57
N HIS A 144 -1.92 9.76 -3.65
CA HIS A 144 -2.87 9.70 -4.76
C HIS A 144 -2.21 9.05 -5.96
N LEU A 145 -2.83 8.00 -6.50
CA LEU A 145 -2.33 7.32 -7.70
C LEU A 145 -2.29 8.31 -8.86
N ILE A 146 -1.13 8.44 -9.51
CA ILE A 146 -0.98 9.21 -10.74
C ILE A 146 -1.17 8.23 -11.89
N ASN A 147 -2.31 8.33 -12.55
CA ASN A 147 -2.56 7.53 -13.74
C ASN A 147 -1.78 8.11 -14.92
N PRO A 148 -0.99 7.28 -15.64
CA PRO A 148 -0.32 7.73 -16.85
C PRO A 148 -1.33 8.00 -17.98
N ASP A 149 -2.48 7.33 -17.96
CA ASP A 149 -3.55 7.47 -18.94
C ASP A 149 -4.64 8.42 -18.41
N ALA A 150 -4.77 9.59 -19.04
CA ALA A 150 -5.75 10.62 -18.68
C ALA A 150 -7.22 10.16 -18.77
N ASN A 151 -7.49 9.03 -19.46
CA ASN A 151 -8.82 8.44 -19.61
C ASN A 151 -9.12 7.31 -18.62
N SER A 152 -8.20 6.98 -17.70
CA SER A 152 -8.49 5.97 -16.68
C SER A 152 -9.40 6.54 -15.61
N ALA A 153 -10.59 5.96 -15.48
CA ALA A 153 -11.56 6.32 -14.43
C ALA A 153 -11.16 5.80 -13.03
N GLN A 154 -9.98 5.17 -12.91
CA GLN A 154 -9.55 4.50 -11.70
C GLN A 154 -8.87 5.48 -10.74
N GLU A 155 -9.59 5.90 -9.71
CA GLU A 155 -9.06 6.75 -8.65
C GLU A 155 -8.68 5.90 -7.44
N LEU A 156 -7.40 5.83 -7.11
CA LEU A 156 -6.91 5.18 -5.90
C LEU A 156 -6.21 6.21 -5.01
N SER A 157 -6.65 6.32 -3.75
CA SER A 157 -6.04 7.20 -2.76
C SER A 157 -5.91 6.52 -1.41
N ILE A 158 -4.78 6.74 -0.74
CA ILE A 158 -4.50 6.23 0.61
C ILE A 158 -4.18 7.41 1.52
N PHE A 159 -4.89 7.53 2.63
CA PHE A 159 -4.79 8.63 3.59
C PHE A 159 -4.25 8.11 4.92
N LEU A 160 -3.30 8.84 5.50
CA LEU A 160 -2.80 8.66 6.85
C LEU A 160 -3.29 9.84 7.69
N LEU A 161 -4.17 9.59 8.65
CA LEU A 161 -4.83 10.62 9.43
C LEU A 161 -4.65 10.36 10.91
N ARG A 162 -4.23 11.37 11.67
CA ARG A 162 -4.32 11.36 13.12
C ARG A 162 -5.61 12.06 13.51
N THR A 163 -6.52 11.32 14.14
CA THR A 163 -7.82 11.85 14.56
C THR A 163 -7.71 12.38 15.98
N SER A 164 -8.06 13.65 16.20
CA SER A 164 -8.30 14.17 17.54
C SER A 164 -9.64 13.64 18.00
N SER A 165 -9.62 12.76 19.00
CA SER A 165 -10.82 12.34 19.73
C SER A 165 -11.42 13.51 20.49
#